data_AF-A0A3B0SXF2-F1
#
_entry.id   AF-A0A3B0SXF2-F1
#
_cell.length_a   1.000
_cell.length_b   1.000
_cell.length_c   1.000
_cell.angle_alpha   90.00
_cell.angle_beta   90.00
_cell.angle_gamma   90.00
#
_symmetry.space_group_name_H-M   'P 1'
#
loop_
_entity.id
_entity.type
_entity.pdbx_description
1 polymer ?
#
loop_
_entity_poly.entity_id
_entity_poly.type
_entity_poly.pdbx_seq_one_letter_code
_entity_poly.pdbx_strand_id
1 'polypeptide(L)'
;MDDNTAPESLEAFRNSFSYGSRSDLDFKFLKMTSNEDAATFLQTLLHHLGDAYDTGDVGPLIEAAYQAQVAGYLPPPDAPPPKFSFDDGPFTPVRAAVANAKVGMLTTSGHFVAGDDPEPFGEPNMTQQEAAERIGDFLTSTPGLSEIPSDTPTSALRVRHGGYDI
;
A
#
# COMPACT_ATOMS: atom_id res chain seq x y z
N MET A 1 -8.01 -35.30 -8.51
CA MET A 1 -6.73 -34.69 -8.93
C MET A 1 -6.17 -34.10 -7.66
N ASP A 2 -5.33 -34.87 -6.98
CA ASP A 2 -4.71 -34.45 -5.73
C ASP A 2 -3.68 -33.40 -6.10
N ASP A 3 -4.02 -32.13 -5.85
CA ASP A 3 -3.11 -31.03 -6.09
C ASP A 3 -2.05 -31.09 -5.00
N ASN A 4 -0.92 -31.70 -5.34
CA ASN A 4 0.22 -31.96 -4.48
C ASN A 4 1.01 -30.65 -4.28
N THR A 5 0.34 -29.62 -3.77
CA THR A 5 0.97 -28.37 -3.35
C THR A 5 1.60 -28.61 -1.99
N ALA A 6 2.92 -28.55 -1.93
CA ALA A 6 3.64 -28.59 -0.67
C ALA A 6 3.07 -27.55 0.30
N PRO A 7 2.98 -27.84 1.61
CA PRO A 7 2.44 -26.89 2.58
C PRO A 7 3.25 -25.59 2.54
N GLU A 8 2.55 -24.46 2.51
CA GLU A 8 3.16 -23.14 2.53
C GLU A 8 3.96 -22.92 3.83
N SER A 9 5.18 -22.41 3.72
CA SER A 9 5.98 -22.02 4.88
C SER A 9 5.54 -20.65 5.41
N LEU A 10 5.81 -20.38 6.70
CA LEU A 10 5.54 -19.04 7.27
C LEU A 10 6.29 -17.92 6.53
N GLU A 11 7.49 -18.23 6.02
CA GLU A 11 8.25 -17.29 5.20
C GLU A 11 7.56 -16.99 3.85
N ALA A 12 7.04 -18.01 3.17
CA ALA A 12 6.28 -17.81 1.95
C ALA A 12 4.99 -17.01 2.22
N PHE A 13 4.29 -17.35 3.32
CA PHE A 13 3.10 -16.65 3.76
C PHE A 13 3.37 -15.16 4.00
N ARG A 14 4.32 -14.80 4.88
CA ARG A 14 4.62 -13.39 5.22
C ARG A 14 5.09 -12.58 4.01
N ASN A 15 5.84 -13.20 3.10
CA ASN A 15 6.36 -12.53 1.92
C ASN A 15 5.26 -12.26 0.88
N SER A 16 4.20 -13.07 0.87
CA SER A 16 3.10 -12.97 -0.10
C SER A 16 2.26 -11.69 0.03
N PHE A 17 2.31 -11.00 1.17
CA PHE A 17 1.58 -9.76 1.42
C PHE A 17 2.17 -8.58 0.65
N SER A 18 3.50 -8.49 0.58
CA SER A 18 4.18 -7.40 -0.10
C SER A 18 4.26 -7.67 -1.61
N TYR A 19 3.21 -7.27 -2.34
CA TYR A 19 3.18 -7.39 -3.80
C TYR A 19 3.37 -8.85 -4.28
N GLY A 20 2.89 -9.81 -3.48
CA GLY A 20 2.93 -11.24 -3.78
C GLY A 20 1.54 -11.79 -4.07
N SER A 21 1.35 -13.10 -3.90
CA SER A 21 0.08 -13.77 -4.22
C SER A 21 -1.13 -13.30 -3.41
N ARG A 22 -0.91 -12.70 -2.24
CA ARG A 22 -1.99 -12.12 -1.42
C ARG A 22 -2.13 -10.61 -1.59
N SER A 23 -1.02 -9.92 -1.91
CA SER A 23 -0.95 -8.48 -2.16
C SER A 23 -1.82 -7.61 -1.23
N ASP A 24 -1.67 -7.81 0.07
CA ASP A 24 -2.34 -7.02 1.10
C ASP A 24 -1.31 -6.06 1.74
N LEU A 25 -1.46 -4.77 1.41
CA LEU A 25 -0.51 -3.74 1.82
C LEU A 25 -0.64 -3.30 3.25
N ASP A 26 -1.76 -3.57 3.91
CA ASP A 26 -1.94 -3.24 5.32
C ASP A 26 -0.94 -4.06 6.16
N PHE A 27 -0.62 -5.27 5.71
CA PHE A 27 0.35 -6.17 6.36
C PHE A 27 1.65 -6.40 5.56
N LYS A 28 1.95 -5.61 4.52
CA LYS A 28 3.20 -5.79 3.73
C LYS A 28 4.48 -5.68 4.57
N PHE A 29 4.42 -5.01 5.73
CA PHE A 29 5.55 -4.91 6.65
C PHE A 29 6.05 -6.28 7.13
N LEU A 30 5.21 -7.32 7.11
CA LEU A 30 5.58 -8.67 7.50
C LEU A 30 6.76 -9.23 6.70
N LYS A 31 6.93 -8.82 5.44
CA LYS A 31 8.09 -9.18 4.61
C LYS A 31 9.43 -8.74 5.24
N MET A 32 9.43 -7.70 6.05
CA MET A 32 10.63 -7.14 6.69
C MET A 32 10.92 -7.74 8.07
N THR A 33 9.97 -8.49 8.64
CA THR A 33 10.11 -9.11 9.97
C THR A 33 10.86 -10.44 9.88
N SER A 34 11.28 -11.03 11.02
CA SER A 34 11.73 -12.42 11.10
C SER A 34 10.52 -13.39 11.14
N ASN A 35 10.73 -14.71 11.02
CA ASN A 35 9.62 -15.67 11.12
C ASN A 35 9.08 -15.70 12.55
N GLU A 36 9.98 -15.55 13.53
CA GLU A 36 9.70 -15.50 14.94
C GLU A 36 8.86 -14.27 15.31
N ASP A 37 9.23 -13.09 14.79
CA ASP A 37 8.50 -11.85 15.01
C ASP A 37 7.12 -11.88 14.33
N ALA A 38 7.07 -12.40 13.09
CA ALA A 38 5.80 -12.57 12.38
C ALA A 38 4.85 -13.51 13.13
N ALA A 39 5.36 -14.64 13.64
CA ALA A 39 4.56 -15.58 14.43
C ALA A 39 4.05 -14.94 15.73
N THR A 40 4.91 -14.18 16.42
CA THR A 40 4.55 -13.48 17.66
C THR A 40 3.48 -12.42 17.40
N PHE A 41 3.60 -11.66 16.31
CA PHE A 41 2.60 -10.70 15.89
C PHE A 41 1.25 -11.38 15.61
N LEU A 42 1.23 -12.46 14.82
CA LEU A 42 0.00 -13.18 14.50
C LEU A 42 -0.67 -13.75 15.75
N GLN A 43 0.10 -14.30 16.68
CA GLN A 43 -0.42 -14.76 17.97
C GLN A 43 -1.06 -13.63 18.76
N THR A 44 -0.40 -12.47 18.82
CA THR A 44 -0.89 -11.27 19.52
C THR A 44 -2.17 -10.74 18.90
N LEU A 45 -2.23 -10.71 17.56
CA LEU A 45 -3.42 -10.28 16.82
C LEU A 45 -4.61 -11.21 17.09
N LEU A 46 -4.41 -12.53 17.07
CA LEU A 46 -5.45 -13.51 17.39
C LEU A 46 -5.93 -13.40 18.84
N HIS A 47 -5.02 -13.10 19.77
CA HIS A 47 -5.37 -12.90 21.18
C HIS A 47 -6.29 -11.67 21.35
N HIS A 48 -5.88 -10.51 20.81
CA HIS A 48 -6.68 -9.30 20.88
C HIS A 48 -7.99 -9.40 20.10
N LEU A 49 -8.04 -10.19 19.04
CA LEU A 49 -9.30 -10.49 18.34
C LEU A 49 -10.27 -11.25 19.26
N GLY A 50 -9.76 -12.21 20.03
CA GLY A 50 -10.52 -12.90 21.07
C GLY A 50 -11.12 -11.91 22.08
N ASP A 51 -10.29 -11.04 22.64
CA ASP A 51 -10.73 -10.03 23.61
C ASP A 51 -11.76 -9.05 23.01
N ALA A 52 -11.59 -8.67 21.74
CA ALA A 52 -12.50 -7.77 21.05
C ALA A 52 -13.89 -8.39 20.82
N TYR A 53 -13.99 -9.71 20.64
CA TYR A 53 -15.31 -10.38 20.56
C TYR A 53 -16.12 -10.19 21.84
N ASP A 54 -15.46 -10.24 22.99
CA ASP A 54 -16.12 -10.16 24.30
C ASP A 54 -16.38 -8.71 24.73
N THR A 55 -15.49 -7.79 24.36
CA THR A 55 -15.50 -6.40 24.85
C THR A 55 -16.04 -5.39 23.84
N GLY A 56 -15.98 -5.70 22.55
CA GLY A 56 -16.21 -4.74 21.46
C GLY A 56 -15.09 -3.71 21.27
N ASP A 57 -14.01 -3.78 22.06
CA ASP A 57 -12.88 -2.84 21.97
C ASP A 57 -11.83 -3.36 20.99
N VAL A 58 -11.67 -2.65 19.86
CA VAL A 58 -10.69 -2.96 18.82
C VAL A 58 -9.40 -2.15 18.96
N GLY A 59 -9.29 -1.24 19.93
CA GLY A 59 -8.11 -0.41 20.16
C GLY A 59 -6.80 -1.22 20.25
N PRO A 60 -6.75 -2.31 21.03
CA PRO A 60 -5.56 -3.15 21.12
C PRO A 60 -5.14 -3.80 19.79
N LEU A 61 -6.08 -4.17 18.92
CA LEU A 61 -5.77 -4.72 17.58
C LEU A 61 -5.07 -3.67 16.72
N ILE A 62 -5.60 -2.45 16.72
CA ILE A 62 -5.04 -1.31 15.96
C ILE A 62 -3.63 -1.01 16.44
N GLU A 63 -3.43 -0.93 17.77
CA GLU A 63 -2.12 -0.65 18.36
C GLU A 63 -1.11 -1.75 18.03
N ALA A 64 -1.49 -3.02 18.10
CA ALA A 64 -0.61 -4.13 17.76
C ALA A 64 -0.16 -4.08 16.29
N ALA A 65 -1.08 -3.80 15.36
CA ALA A 65 -0.75 -3.63 13.95
C ALA A 65 0.19 -2.43 13.72
N TYR A 66 -0.10 -1.30 14.37
CA TYR A 66 0.73 -0.10 14.28
C TYR A 66 2.16 -0.33 14.79
N GLN A 67 2.32 -0.93 15.98
CA GLN A 67 3.65 -1.20 16.53
C GLN A 67 4.44 -2.20 15.69
N ALA A 68 3.77 -3.22 15.14
CA ALA A 68 4.40 -4.17 14.24
C ALA A 68 4.85 -3.52 12.92
N GLN A 69 4.06 -2.58 12.39
CA GLN A 69 4.43 -1.79 11.21
C GLN A 69 5.63 -0.88 11.49
N VAL A 70 5.66 -0.20 12.65
CA VAL A 70 6.83 0.58 13.10
C VAL A 70 8.08 -0.30 13.17
N ALA A 71 7.98 -1.46 13.83
CA ALA A 71 9.10 -2.40 13.95
C ALA A 71 9.57 -2.93 12.59
N GLY A 72 8.65 -3.26 11.68
CA GLY A 72 8.98 -3.77 10.35
C GLY A 72 9.62 -2.73 9.42
N TYR A 73 9.36 -1.44 9.63
CA TYR A 73 9.93 -0.38 8.78
C TYR A 73 11.09 0.38 9.41
N LEU A 74 11.33 0.22 10.71
CA LEU A 74 12.47 0.84 11.35
C LEU A 74 13.75 0.26 10.72
N PRO A 75 14.64 1.10 10.15
CA PRO A 75 15.91 0.61 9.65
C PRO A 75 16.70 -0.04 10.78
N PRO A 76 17.44 -1.14 10.52
CA PRO A 76 18.32 -1.70 11.53
C PRO A 76 19.38 -0.67 11.97
N PRO A 77 19.96 -0.80 13.18
CA PRO A 77 20.89 0.19 13.72
C PRO A 77 22.13 0.47 12.84
N ASP A 78 22.52 -0.50 12.03
CA ASP A 78 23.65 -0.45 11.10
C ASP A 78 23.22 -0.17 9.65
N ALA A 79 21.96 0.16 9.41
CA ALA A 79 21.48 0.54 8.09
C ALA A 79 22.28 1.73 7.55
N PRO A 80 22.62 1.74 6.25
CA PRO A 80 23.18 2.92 5.63
C PRO A 80 22.20 4.10 5.78
N PRO A 81 22.70 5.34 5.83
CA PRO A 81 21.83 6.51 5.84
C PRO A 81 20.87 6.46 4.65
N PRO A 82 19.65 7.00 4.80
CA PRO A 82 18.67 6.99 3.73
C PRO A 82 19.29 7.60 2.46
N LYS A 83 19.14 6.89 1.34
CA LYS A 83 19.66 7.30 0.03
C LYS A 83 19.22 8.72 -0.36
N PHE A 84 18.04 9.12 0.11
CA PHE A 84 17.47 10.44 -0.08
C PHE A 84 17.20 11.05 1.29
N SER A 85 17.99 12.06 1.65
CA SER A 85 17.77 12.93 2.81
C SER A 85 17.72 14.35 2.28
N PHE A 86 16.69 15.10 2.64
CA PHE A 86 16.49 16.48 2.20
C PHE A 86 16.51 17.37 3.44
N ASP A 87 17.43 18.32 3.46
CA ASP A 87 17.56 19.27 4.58
C ASP A 87 16.36 20.24 4.63
N ASP A 88 15.81 20.58 3.46
CA ASP A 88 14.60 21.37 3.30
C ASP A 88 13.44 20.49 2.81
N GLY A 89 12.31 20.55 3.50
CA GLY A 89 11.08 19.91 3.02
C GLY A 89 10.52 20.60 1.77
N PRO A 90 9.70 19.93 0.94
CA PRO A 90 9.12 20.49 -0.28
C PRO A 90 7.98 21.51 0.00
N PHE A 91 8.02 22.18 1.14
CA PHE A 91 6.95 23.04 1.61
C PHE A 91 7.30 24.50 1.28
N THR A 92 6.89 24.94 0.09
CA THR A 92 6.82 26.38 -0.19
C THR A 92 5.69 26.98 0.63
N PRO A 93 5.93 27.99 1.49
CA PRO A 93 4.86 28.63 2.23
C PRO A 93 3.78 29.18 1.29
N VAL A 94 2.51 28.90 1.59
CA VAL A 94 1.40 29.40 0.79
C VAL A 94 1.33 30.92 0.95
N ARG A 95 1.57 31.67 -0.13
CA ARG A 95 1.67 33.14 -0.11
C ARG A 95 0.34 33.87 -0.24
N ALA A 96 -0.73 33.16 -0.62
CA ALA A 96 -2.08 33.69 -0.77
C ALA A 96 -3.03 32.99 0.20
N ALA A 97 -4.10 33.67 0.63
CA ALA A 97 -5.20 32.99 1.31
C ALA A 97 -5.77 31.89 0.40
N VAL A 98 -6.08 30.71 0.97
CA VAL A 98 -6.60 29.55 0.21
C VAL A 98 -7.81 29.93 -0.64
N ALA A 99 -8.69 30.79 -0.13
CA ALA A 99 -9.88 31.28 -0.84
C ALA A 99 -9.57 32.03 -2.15
N ASN A 100 -8.34 32.53 -2.32
CA ASN A 100 -7.88 33.25 -3.52
C ASN A 100 -6.83 32.47 -4.31
N ALA A 101 -6.52 31.23 -3.91
CA ALA A 101 -5.53 30.38 -4.56
C ALA A 101 -6.18 29.46 -5.59
N LYS A 102 -5.45 29.17 -6.68
CA LYS A 102 -5.73 27.99 -7.51
C LYS A 102 -4.99 26.81 -6.89
N VAL A 103 -5.74 25.84 -6.36
CA VAL A 103 -5.18 24.65 -5.72
C VAL A 103 -5.25 23.49 -6.72
N GLY A 104 -4.11 22.88 -7.02
CA GLY A 104 -4.05 21.58 -7.70
C GLY A 104 -3.78 20.50 -6.67
N MET A 105 -4.59 19.44 -6.68
CA MET A 105 -4.33 18.25 -5.87
C MET A 105 -3.53 17.26 -6.72
N LEU A 106 -2.30 16.98 -6.33
CA LEU A 106 -1.52 15.89 -6.90
C LEU A 106 -1.72 14.65 -6.02
N THR A 107 -2.38 13.64 -6.56
CA THR A 107 -2.50 12.33 -5.88
C THR A 107 -1.62 11.32 -6.59
N THR A 108 -0.76 10.63 -5.86
CA THR A 108 -0.06 9.45 -6.36
C THR A 108 -0.99 8.25 -6.23
N SER A 109 -1.92 8.12 -7.16
CA SER A 109 -2.87 7.02 -7.19
C SER A 109 -3.34 6.83 -8.61
N GLY A 110 -3.57 5.59 -9.06
CA GLY A 110 -4.00 5.32 -10.43
C GLY A 110 -5.49 5.61 -10.65
N HIS A 111 -5.92 6.81 -10.25
CA HIS A 111 -7.24 7.34 -10.58
C HIS A 111 -7.22 7.94 -11.98
N PHE A 112 -8.29 7.72 -12.72
CA PHE A 112 -8.47 8.28 -14.05
C PHE A 112 -9.96 8.43 -14.38
N VAL A 113 -10.27 9.23 -15.41
CA VAL A 113 -11.66 9.42 -15.87
C VAL A 113 -12.04 8.26 -16.79
N ALA A 114 -13.27 7.77 -16.67
CA ALA A 114 -13.78 6.73 -17.56
C ALA A 114 -13.66 7.17 -19.04
N GLY A 115 -12.97 6.36 -19.84
CA GLY A 115 -12.67 6.67 -21.25
C GLY A 115 -11.32 7.37 -21.48
N ASP A 116 -10.60 7.72 -20.41
CA ASP A 116 -9.26 8.29 -20.41
C ASP A 116 -8.29 7.37 -19.66
N ASP A 117 -8.29 6.07 -20.02
CA ASP A 117 -7.36 5.09 -19.46
C ASP A 117 -5.92 5.50 -19.84
N PRO A 118 -4.99 5.61 -18.88
CA PRO A 118 -3.60 5.95 -19.18
C PRO A 118 -2.83 4.86 -19.93
N GLU A 119 -3.45 3.69 -20.20
CA GLU A 119 -2.86 2.56 -20.94
C GLU A 119 -1.43 2.25 -20.49
N PRO A 120 -1.23 1.92 -19.19
CA PRO A 120 0.09 1.73 -18.64
C PRO A 120 0.84 0.65 -19.42
N PHE A 121 2.09 0.96 -19.80
CA PHE A 121 2.93 0.11 -20.65
C PHE A 121 2.38 -0.14 -22.07
N GLY A 122 1.44 0.69 -22.53
CA GLY A 122 0.76 0.53 -23.82
C GLY A 122 -0.33 -0.54 -23.82
N GLU A 123 -0.73 -1.03 -22.65
CA GLU A 123 -1.78 -2.05 -22.52
C GLU A 123 -3.16 -1.40 -22.30
N PRO A 124 -4.08 -1.52 -23.26
CA PRO A 124 -5.41 -0.95 -23.13
C PRO A 124 -6.27 -1.77 -22.14
N ASN A 125 -7.00 -1.08 -21.25
CA ASN A 125 -7.94 -1.70 -20.31
C ASN A 125 -7.31 -2.74 -19.37
N MET A 126 -6.06 -2.53 -18.95
CA MET A 126 -5.42 -3.39 -17.96
C MET A 126 -6.34 -3.61 -16.74
N THR A 127 -6.48 -4.87 -16.33
CA THR A 127 -7.28 -5.25 -15.17
C THR A 127 -6.54 -4.94 -13.86
N GLN A 128 -7.26 -4.92 -12.75
CA GLN A 128 -6.66 -4.76 -11.42
C GLN A 128 -5.69 -5.92 -11.09
N GLN A 129 -6.02 -7.15 -11.52
CA GLN A 129 -5.14 -8.31 -11.33
C GLN A 129 -3.82 -8.15 -12.11
N GLU A 130 -3.88 -7.79 -13.39
CA GLU A 130 -2.67 -7.55 -14.20
C GLU A 130 -1.83 -6.41 -13.63
N ALA A 131 -2.48 -5.36 -13.12
CA ALA A 131 -1.78 -4.27 -12.45
C ALA A 131 -1.03 -4.74 -11.19
N ALA A 132 -1.62 -5.65 -10.40
CA ALA A 132 -0.99 -6.24 -9.23
C ALA A 132 0.18 -7.14 -9.60
N GLU A 133 0.03 -7.98 -10.62
CA GLU A 133 1.10 -8.85 -11.13
C GLU A 133 2.30 -8.04 -11.67
N ARG A 134 2.07 -6.81 -12.15
CA ARG A 134 3.08 -5.92 -12.73
C ARG A 134 3.53 -4.77 -11.83
N ILE A 135 3.20 -4.80 -10.54
CA ILE A 135 3.50 -3.68 -9.62
C ILE A 135 4.99 -3.33 -9.54
N GLY A 136 5.89 -4.31 -9.70
CA GLY A 136 7.34 -4.06 -9.77
C GLY A 136 7.75 -3.16 -10.95
N ASP A 137 7.09 -3.32 -12.10
CA ASP A 137 7.28 -2.47 -13.27
C ASP A 137 6.79 -1.05 -12.96
N PHE A 138 5.60 -0.92 -12.35
CA PHE A 138 5.04 0.39 -11.99
C PHE A 138 5.96 1.17 -11.05
N LEU A 139 6.53 0.53 -10.03
CA LEU A 139 7.41 1.16 -9.04
C LEU A 139 8.72 1.71 -9.64
N THR A 140 9.12 1.24 -10.82
CA THR A 140 10.38 1.65 -11.48
C THR A 140 10.16 2.42 -12.77
N SER A 141 8.93 2.41 -13.30
CA SER A 141 8.53 3.14 -14.50
C SER A 141 8.44 4.65 -14.26
N THR A 142 8.58 5.41 -15.35
CA THR A 142 8.29 6.85 -15.34
C THR A 142 6.79 7.04 -15.10
N PRO A 143 6.38 7.82 -14.08
CA PRO A 143 4.97 8.05 -13.82
C PRO A 143 4.32 8.84 -14.96
N GLY A 144 3.11 8.44 -15.35
CA GLY A 144 2.22 9.21 -16.20
C GLY A 144 1.39 10.20 -15.37
N LEU A 145 0.91 11.27 -16.02
CA LEU A 145 -0.02 12.22 -15.42
C LEU A 145 -1.41 12.01 -16.02
N SER A 146 -2.40 11.83 -15.16
CA SER A 146 -3.83 11.88 -15.52
C SER A 146 -4.44 13.16 -14.97
N GLU A 147 -5.17 13.89 -15.81
CA GLU A 147 -5.88 15.10 -15.40
C GLU A 147 -7.34 14.75 -15.08
N ILE A 148 -7.78 15.05 -13.86
CA ILE A 148 -9.16 14.82 -13.44
C ILE A 148 -9.82 16.19 -13.17
N PRO A 149 -10.81 16.60 -13.99
CA PRO A 149 -11.56 17.83 -13.73
C PRO A 149 -12.20 17.82 -12.34
N SER A 150 -12.17 18.95 -11.64
CA SER A 150 -12.68 19.05 -10.27
C SER A 150 -14.18 18.79 -10.13
N ASP A 151 -14.93 18.90 -11.23
CA ASP A 151 -16.36 18.64 -11.35
C ASP A 151 -16.67 17.22 -11.87
N THR A 152 -15.66 16.34 -12.01
CA THR A 152 -15.87 14.95 -12.41
C THR A 152 -16.76 14.23 -11.41
N PRO A 153 -17.91 13.67 -11.82
CA PRO A 153 -18.77 12.92 -10.92
C PRO A 153 -18.08 11.61 -10.51
N THR A 154 -18.29 11.18 -9.26
CA THR A 154 -17.69 9.94 -8.72
C THR A 154 -17.98 8.71 -9.59
N SER A 155 -19.16 8.65 -10.22
CA SER A 155 -19.53 7.56 -11.14
C SER A 155 -18.66 7.48 -12.40
N ALA A 156 -17.98 8.56 -12.77
CA ALA A 156 -17.04 8.62 -13.89
C ALA A 156 -15.59 8.37 -13.46
N LEU A 157 -15.29 8.30 -12.15
CA LEU A 157 -13.96 7.97 -11.67
C LEU A 157 -13.70 6.47 -11.80
N ARG A 158 -12.48 6.12 -12.17
CA ARG A 158 -11.94 4.76 -12.18
C ARG A 158 -10.67 4.74 -11.37
N VAL A 159 -10.36 3.58 -10.81
CA VAL A 159 -9.16 3.37 -10.00
C VAL A 159 -8.50 2.08 -10.44
N ARG A 160 -7.19 2.12 -10.60
CA ARG A 160 -6.33 0.95 -10.79
C ARG A 160 -5.08 1.16 -9.94
N HIS A 161 -4.79 0.24 -9.04
CA HIS A 161 -3.59 0.36 -8.22
C HIS A 161 -3.06 -1.01 -7.87
N GLY A 162 -1.98 -1.46 -8.51
CA GLY A 162 -1.43 -2.81 -8.32
C GLY A 162 -1.00 -3.16 -6.89
N GLY A 163 -1.01 -2.18 -5.99
CA GLY A 163 -0.82 -2.41 -4.57
C GLY A 163 -2.07 -2.80 -3.77
N TYR A 164 -3.25 -2.27 -4.05
CA TYR A 164 -4.41 -2.44 -3.15
C TYR A 164 -5.45 -3.37 -3.75
N ASP A 165 -6.22 -4.06 -2.91
CA ASP A 165 -7.44 -4.73 -3.33
C ASP A 165 -8.55 -3.66 -3.48
N ILE A 166 -9.00 -3.41 -4.72
CA ILE A 166 -9.92 -2.32 -5.10
C ILE A 166 -11.06 -2.90 -5.92
#